data_AF-A0A231V262-F1
#
_entry.id   AF-A0A231V262-F1
#
_cell.length_a   1.000
_cell.length_b   1.000
_cell.length_c   1.000
_cell.angle_alpha   90.00
_cell.angle_beta   90.00
_cell.angle_gamma   90.00
#
_symmetry.space_group_name_H-M   'P 1'
#
loop_
_entity.id
_entity.type
_entity.pdbx_description
1 polymer ?
#
loop_
_entity_poly.entity_id
_entity_poly.type
_entity_poly.pdbx_seq_one_letter_code
_entity_poly.pdbx_strand_id
1 'polypeptide(L)' 'MLKITALVHVMTMPVLMGMFVIAALSIPEFADSQGIILAAAIGFVVAIPVSWFIGSRIWRARRA' A
#
# COMPACT_ATOMS: atom_id res chain seq x y z
N MET A 1 14.85 7.93 10.07
CA MET A 1 13.40 7.70 9.81
C MET A 1 13.17 7.10 8.43
N LEU A 2 13.68 7.71 7.35
CA LEU A 2 13.51 7.24 5.97
C LEU A 2 13.81 5.76 5.73
N LYS A 3 14.86 5.20 6.36
CA LYS A 3 15.16 3.76 6.32
C LYS A 3 14.02 2.87 6.84
N ILE A 4 13.40 3.26 7.95
CA ILE A 4 12.28 2.51 8.56
C ILE A 4 11.04 2.67 7.70
N THR A 5 10.74 3.90 7.27
CA THR A 5 9.62 4.17 6.36
C THR A 5 9.74 3.40 5.05
N ALA A 6 10.93 3.32 4.46
CA ALA A 6 11.19 2.54 3.24
C ALA A 6 10.98 1.04 3.47
N LEU A 7 11.48 0.49 4.58
CA LEU A 7 11.25 -0.91 4.93
C LEU A 7 9.75 -1.22 5.09
N VAL A 8 9.03 -0.37 5.83
CA VAL A 8 7.58 -0.49 6.01
C VAL A 8 6.88 -0.38 4.67
N HIS A 9 7.27 0.56 3.82
CA HIS A 9 6.68 0.74 2.49
C HIS A 9 6.82 -0.51 1.62
N VAL A 10 8.02 -1.11 1.55
CA VAL A 10 8.26 -2.34 0.77
C VAL A 10 7.37 -3.49 1.24
N MET A 11 7.06 -3.57 2.53
CA MET A 11 6.16 -4.60 3.05
C MET A 11 4.68 -4.26 2.86
N THR A 12 4.29 -3.00 3.06
CA THR A 12 2.88 -2.57 3.00
C THR A 12 2.38 -2.39 1.56
N MET A 13 3.25 -2.00 0.63
CA MET A 13 2.93 -1.84 -0.79
C MET A 13 2.26 -3.08 -1.40
N PRO A 14 2.90 -4.28 -1.42
CA PRO A 14 2.31 -5.45 -2.07
C PRO A 14 1.02 -5.90 -1.39
N VAL A 15 0.88 -5.71 -0.07
CA VAL A 15 -0.34 -6.02 0.66
C VAL A 15 -1.50 -5.11 0.22
N LEU A 16 -1.27 -3.80 0.16
CA LEU A 16 -2.30 -2.85 -0.28
C LEU A 16 -2.65 -3.07 -1.75
N MET A 17 -1.66 -3.24 -2.62
CA MET A 17 -1.89 -3.59 -4.02
C MET A 17 -2.75 -4.84 -4.16
N GLY A 18 -2.41 -5.91 -3.42
CA GLY A 18 -3.20 -7.15 -3.40
C GLY A 18 -4.63 -6.93 -2.94
N MET A 19 -4.86 -6.16 -1.88
CA MET A 19 -6.21 -5.82 -1.40
C MET A 19 -7.04 -5.10 -2.47
N PHE A 20 -6.45 -4.09 -3.14
CA PHE A 20 -7.15 -3.37 -4.20
C PHE A 20 -7.41 -4.24 -5.43
N VAL A 21 -6.48 -5.12 -5.80
CA VAL A 21 -6.69 -6.07 -6.90
C VAL A 21 -7.81 -7.05 -6.57
N ILE A 22 -7.85 -7.59 -5.36
CA ILE A 22 -8.96 -8.46 -4.91
C ILE A 22 -10.29 -7.70 -4.96
N ALA A 23 -10.31 -6.44 -4.53
CA ALA A 23 -11.49 -5.59 -4.60
C ALA A 23 -11.95 -5.35 -6.06
N ALA A 24 -11.02 -5.08 -6.98
CA ALA A 24 -11.33 -4.90 -8.39
C ALA A 24 -11.89 -6.18 -9.03
N LEU A 25 -11.32 -7.34 -8.70
CA LEU A 25 -11.81 -8.65 -9.15
C LEU A 25 -13.19 -9.02 -8.57
N SER A 26 -13.60 -8.38 -7.47
CA SER A 26 -14.91 -8.63 -6.86
C SER A 26 -16.06 -7.92 -7.59
N ILE A 27 -15.75 -6.98 -8.48
CA ILE A 27 -16.73 -6.20 -9.24
C ILE A 27 -16.59 -6.59 -10.71
N PRO A 28 -17.59 -7.25 -11.34
CA PRO A 28 -17.48 -7.77 -12.70
C PRO A 28 -17.07 -6.72 -13.74
N GLU A 29 -17.49 -5.45 -13.57
CA GLU A 29 -17.13 -4.35 -14.47
C GLU A 29 -15.65 -3.94 -14.40
N PHE A 30 -14.96 -4.23 -13.29
CA PHE A 30 -13.54 -3.88 -13.08
C PHE A 30 -12.61 -5.10 -13.17
N ALA A 31 -13.15 -6.28 -13.49
CA ALA A 31 -12.40 -7.53 -13.63
C ALA A 31 -11.73 -7.67 -15.01
N ASP A 32 -11.26 -6.56 -15.58
CA ASP A 32 -10.51 -6.51 -16.84
C ASP A 32 -9.03 -6.15 -16.58
N SER A 33 -8.20 -6.26 -17.63
CA SER A 33 -6.77 -5.99 -17.49
C SER A 33 -6.47 -4.55 -17.09
N GLN A 34 -7.26 -3.57 -17.55
CA GLN A 34 -7.06 -2.17 -17.20
C GLN A 34 -7.47 -1.90 -15.75
N GLY A 35 -8.60 -2.44 -15.28
CA GLY A 35 -9.08 -2.32 -13.91
C GLY A 35 -8.09 -2.88 -12.89
N ILE A 36 -7.50 -4.05 -13.17
CA ILE A 36 -6.49 -4.66 -12.29
C ILE A 36 -5.23 -3.79 -12.20
N ILE A 37 -4.73 -3.30 -13.34
CA ILE A 37 -3.53 -2.43 -13.37
C ILE A 37 -3.80 -1.13 -12.61
N LEU A 38 -4.97 -0.53 -12.81
CA LEU A 38 -5.35 0.72 -12.14
C LEU A 38 -5.49 0.49 -10.63
N ALA A 39 -6.12 -0.60 -10.21
CA ALA A 39 -6.26 -0.96 -8.79
C ALA A 39 -4.89 -1.17 -8.12
N ALA A 40 -3.96 -1.87 -8.79
CA ALA A 40 -2.59 -2.04 -8.33
C ALA A 40 -1.86 -0.69 -8.23
N ALA A 41 -1.99 0.19 -9.22
CA ALA A 41 -1.39 1.53 -9.19
C ALA A 41 -1.94 2.38 -8.04
N ILE A 42 -3.25 2.34 -7.79
CA ILE A 42 -3.87 3.02 -6.65
C ILE A 42 -3.32 2.48 -5.33
N GLY A 43 -3.24 1.15 -5.18
CA GLY A 43 -2.66 0.52 -3.99
C GLY A 43 -1.21 0.93 -3.73
N PHE A 44 -0.40 1.08 -4.78
CA PHE A 44 0.96 1.60 -4.68
C PHE A 44 1.00 3.06 -4.20
N VAL A 45 0.17 3.93 -4.78
CA VAL A 45 0.12 5.35 -4.41
C VAL A 45 -0.37 5.51 -2.96
N VAL A 46 -1.40 4.76 -2.56
CA VAL A 46 -1.93 4.77 -1.19
C VAL A 46 -0.91 4.22 -0.18
N ALA A 47 -0.01 3.32 -0.60
CA ALA A 47 1.04 2.81 0.28
C ALA A 47 2.08 3.85 0.69
N ILE A 48 2.19 4.99 -0.01
CA ILE A 48 3.11 6.08 0.31
C ILE A 48 2.71 6.81 1.61
N PRO A 49 1.49 7.39 1.73
CA PRO A 49 1.08 8.04 2.98
C PRO A 49 0.94 7.03 4.14
N VAL A 50 0.51 5.79 3.85
CA VAL A 50 0.37 4.75 4.87
C VAL A 50 1.73 4.38 5.47
N SER A 51 2.75 4.16 4.64
CA SER A 51 4.09 3.81 5.13
C SER A 51 4.73 4.94 5.91
N TRP A 52 4.50 6.20 5.52
CA TRP A 52 4.96 7.38 6.26
C TRP A 52 4.33 7.46 7.65
N PHE A 53 3.01 7.27 7.73
CA PHE A 53 2.27 7.29 8.98
C PHE A 53 2.77 6.20 9.94
N ILE A 54 2.87 4.95 9.47
CA ILE A 54 3.34 3.82 10.27
C ILE A 54 4.81 4.00 10.67
N GLY A 55 5.68 4.38 9.72
CA GLY A 55 7.10 4.61 9.98
C GLY A 55 7.34 5.70 11.03
N SER A 56 6.55 6.78 11.02
CA SER A 56 6.61 7.84 12.03
C SER A 56 6.18 7.37 13.42
N ARG A 57 5.22 6.44 13.48
CA ARG A 57 4.74 5.85 14.75
C ARG A 57 5.78 4.91 15.34
N ILE A 58 6.39 4.05 14.51
CA ILE A 58 7.48 3.15 14.92
C ILE A 58 8.69 3.96 15.42
N TRP A 59 9.07 5.02 14.70
CA TRP A 59 10.20 5.85 15.13
C TRP A 59 9.97 6.53 16.48
N ARG A 60 8.75 7.04 16.73
CA ARG A 60 8.38 7.63 18.02
C ARG A 60 8.39 6.59 19.14
N ALA A 61 7.82 5.40 18.91
CA ALA A 61 7.82 4.30 19.88
C ALA A 61 9.24 3.86 20.28
N ARG A 62 10.20 3.91 19.35
CA ARG A 62 11.61 3.57 19.63
C ARG A 62 12.36 4.62 20.48
N ARG A 63 11.79 5.80 20.70
CA ARG A 63 12.39 6.91 21.46
C ARG A 63 11.80 7.10 22.86
N ALA A 64 10.74 6.36 23.20
CA ALA A 64 10.17 6.27 24.54
C ALA A 64 10.86 5.16 25.33
#